data_AF-A0A067T204-F1
#
_entry.id   AF-A0A067T204-F1
#
_cell.length_a   1.000
_cell.length_b   1.000
_cell.length_c   1.000
_cell.angle_alpha   90.00
_cell.angle_beta   90.00
_cell.angle_gamma   90.00
#
_symmetry.space_group_name_H-M   'P 1'
#
loop_
_entity.id
_entity.type
_entity.pdbx_description
1 polymer ?
#
loop_
_entity_poly.entity_id
_entity_poly.type
_entity_poly.pdbx_seq_one_letter_code
_entity_poly.pdbx_strand_id
1 'polypeptide(L)'
;MRNSSSDDALLYADRPEWNDVQPLEQYEDINPLAPIFYTEEYKDATNYFRAIVKANEKSSRVLELTENIIRQNPAHYSAWQYRYETLVSLLPATDPASSPLLKAEIELMDELAVLFLKTYQVWHHRRLLVSLTRQPSRELDFIKRGLQADAKNYHTWSYRQWLLACFGGRGGSVTEAGDVEVDEDLWANELDFVDTMLAHDVRNNSAWHHRFFVVWGCGVREGEEDRERILKRELTYVKQNISLAPSNPSAWNYLRGILNHTRRPLLSVTDFARPYAYPRGSQPIKDIVDLENPPPSETAELPCVQAMEFMADTWEAEGGEEKTEMAVKIWVELANEHDTIRKKYWEHRIRDAHLALREGKKKTA
;
A
#
# COMPACT_ATOMS: atom_id res chain seq x y z
N MET A 1 10.83 24.89 -19.25
CA MET A 1 11.00 25.16 -20.70
C MET A 1 10.57 23.91 -21.44
N ARG A 2 9.48 23.98 -22.21
CA ARG A 2 9.01 22.87 -23.06
C ARG A 2 10.06 22.70 -24.16
N ASN A 3 10.66 21.52 -24.26
CA ASN A 3 11.44 21.18 -25.44
C ASN A 3 10.44 20.84 -26.54
N SER A 4 10.42 21.68 -27.57
CA SER A 4 9.57 21.61 -28.74
C SER A 4 10.13 20.59 -29.74
N SER A 5 9.73 19.33 -29.59
CA SER A 5 9.78 18.34 -30.67
C SER A 5 8.44 17.59 -30.71
N SER A 6 7.37 18.33 -30.97
CA SER A 6 6.19 17.73 -31.60
C SER A 6 6.53 17.56 -33.07
N ASP A 7 7.16 16.44 -33.42
CA ASP A 7 6.86 15.88 -34.74
C ASP A 7 5.34 15.67 -34.75
N ASP A 8 4.62 16.39 -35.60
CA ASP A 8 3.19 16.16 -35.84
C ASP A 8 3.06 14.73 -36.37
N ALA A 9 2.85 13.78 -35.45
CA ALA A 9 2.68 12.39 -35.80
C ALA A 9 1.42 12.28 -36.68
N LEU A 10 1.61 11.86 -37.93
CA LEU A 10 0.54 11.70 -38.91
C LEU A 10 -0.62 10.88 -38.33
N LEU A 11 -1.85 11.27 -38.65
CA LEU A 11 -3.04 10.45 -38.36
C LEU A 11 -2.90 9.08 -39.02
N TYR A 12 -3.47 8.05 -38.42
CA TYR A 12 -3.51 6.69 -38.98
C TYR A 12 -4.20 6.67 -40.34
N ALA A 13 -5.21 7.53 -40.56
CA ALA A 13 -5.82 7.74 -41.87
C ALA A 13 -4.84 8.17 -42.98
N ASP A 14 -3.74 8.84 -42.62
CA ASP A 14 -2.75 9.36 -43.56
C ASP A 14 -1.52 8.45 -43.69
N ARG A 15 -1.47 7.35 -42.94
CA ARG A 15 -0.34 6.42 -42.92
C ARG A 15 -0.50 5.32 -43.99
N PRO A 16 0.43 5.19 -44.95
CA PRO A 16 0.32 4.21 -46.02
C PRO A 16 0.15 2.75 -45.54
N GLU A 17 0.78 2.42 -44.41
CA GLU A 17 0.72 1.10 -43.78
C GLU A 17 -0.60 0.80 -43.05
N TRP A 18 -1.57 1.72 -43.07
CA TRP A 18 -2.92 1.55 -42.51
C TRP A 18 -4.04 1.61 -43.57
N ASN A 19 -3.69 1.75 -44.85
CA ASN A 19 -4.64 1.83 -45.98
C ASN A 19 -5.50 0.57 -46.16
N ASP A 20 -5.07 -0.57 -45.63
CA ASP A 20 -5.81 -1.84 -45.67
C ASP A 20 -6.87 -1.95 -44.56
N VAL A 21 -6.89 -1.02 -43.60
CA VAL A 21 -7.80 -1.04 -42.46
C VAL A 21 -8.87 0.04 -42.63
N GLN A 22 -10.14 -0.37 -42.70
CA GLN A 22 -11.27 0.56 -42.67
C GLN A 22 -11.58 0.94 -41.21
N PRO A 23 -11.42 2.21 -40.79
CA PRO A 23 -11.70 2.65 -39.42
C PRO A 23 -13.18 2.47 -39.06
N LEU A 24 -13.45 2.16 -37.78
CA LEU A 24 -14.81 2.00 -37.24
C LEU A 24 -15.13 3.07 -36.21
N GLU A 25 -16.20 3.82 -36.43
CA GLU A 25 -16.59 4.91 -35.52
C GLU A 25 -17.15 4.38 -34.18
N GLN A 26 -17.05 5.19 -33.13
CA GLN A 26 -17.60 4.80 -31.81
C GLN A 26 -19.13 4.77 -31.81
N TYR A 27 -19.75 5.73 -32.50
CA TYR A 27 -21.19 5.97 -32.48
C TYR A 27 -21.73 5.84 -33.90
N GLU A 28 -22.10 4.63 -34.29
CA GLU A 28 -22.87 4.38 -35.52
C GLU A 28 -24.35 4.45 -35.17
N ASP A 29 -25.09 5.35 -35.81
CA ASP A 29 -26.56 5.51 -35.70
C ASP A 29 -27.11 5.72 -34.27
N ILE A 30 -26.29 6.22 -33.34
CA ILE A 30 -26.68 6.45 -31.93
C ILE A 30 -26.43 7.91 -31.54
N ASN A 31 -27.38 8.49 -30.79
CA ASN A 31 -27.18 9.79 -30.14
C ASN A 31 -26.67 9.60 -28.69
N PRO A 32 -25.39 9.87 -28.39
CA PRO A 32 -24.81 9.62 -27.08
C PRO A 32 -25.36 10.58 -26.01
N LEU A 33 -25.57 10.07 -24.78
CA LEU A 33 -26.03 10.88 -23.64
C LEU A 33 -24.92 11.78 -23.05
N ALA A 34 -23.66 11.36 -23.15
CA ALA A 34 -22.51 12.07 -22.64
C ALA A 34 -21.32 11.93 -23.62
N PRO A 35 -21.42 12.52 -24.83
CA PRO A 35 -20.33 12.47 -25.79
C PRO A 35 -19.11 13.19 -25.24
N ILE A 36 -17.96 12.56 -25.39
CA ILE A 36 -16.67 13.22 -25.18
C ILE A 36 -16.25 13.79 -26.53
N PHE A 37 -15.97 15.09 -26.57
CA PHE A 37 -15.36 15.72 -27.74
C PHE A 37 -13.86 15.41 -27.75
N TYR A 38 -13.53 14.23 -28.27
CA TYR A 38 -12.15 13.78 -28.41
C TYR A 38 -11.37 14.70 -29.36
N THR A 39 -10.05 14.74 -29.20
CA THR A 39 -9.19 15.30 -30.24
C THR A 39 -9.24 14.40 -31.47
N GLU A 40 -8.90 14.95 -32.64
CA GLU A 40 -8.89 14.18 -33.89
C GLU A 40 -7.90 13.01 -33.81
N GLU A 41 -6.75 13.19 -33.14
CA GLU A 41 -5.73 12.16 -32.98
C GLU A 41 -6.24 10.98 -32.14
N TYR A 42 -6.96 11.23 -31.04
CA TYR A 42 -7.52 10.16 -30.22
C TYR A 42 -8.69 9.48 -30.91
N LYS A 43 -9.54 10.25 -31.60
CA LYS A 43 -10.68 9.72 -32.36
C LYS A 43 -10.20 8.79 -33.47
N ASP A 44 -9.22 9.23 -34.25
CA ASP A 44 -8.60 8.47 -35.33
C ASP A 44 -7.96 7.18 -34.80
N ALA A 45 -7.07 7.27 -33.80
CA ALA A 45 -6.44 6.10 -33.20
C ALA A 45 -7.48 5.08 -32.67
N THR A 46 -8.51 5.54 -31.95
CA THR A 46 -9.52 4.62 -31.40
C THR A 46 -10.47 4.05 -32.45
N ASN A 47 -10.69 4.74 -33.58
CA ASN A 47 -11.43 4.20 -34.71
C ASN A 47 -10.68 3.04 -35.38
N TYR A 48 -9.38 3.21 -35.60
CA TYR A 48 -8.51 2.15 -36.10
C TYR A 48 -8.39 1.00 -35.10
N PHE A 49 -8.34 1.28 -33.81
CA PHE A 49 -8.33 0.23 -32.78
C PHE A 49 -9.60 -0.62 -32.80
N ARG A 50 -10.79 -0.01 -32.94
CA ARG A 50 -12.04 -0.76 -33.10
C ARG A 50 -12.00 -1.68 -34.32
N ALA A 51 -11.45 -1.21 -35.45
CA ALA A 51 -11.30 -2.00 -36.67
C ALA A 51 -10.35 -3.19 -36.47
N ILE A 52 -9.18 -2.95 -35.87
CA ILE A 52 -8.18 -3.98 -35.54
C ILE A 52 -8.76 -5.05 -34.62
N VAL A 53 -9.47 -4.64 -33.56
CA VAL A 53 -10.12 -5.57 -32.63
C VAL A 53 -11.15 -6.43 -33.36
N LYS A 54 -11.96 -5.84 -34.25
CA LYS A 54 -12.95 -6.57 -35.05
C LYS A 54 -12.31 -7.58 -36.02
N ALA A 55 -11.17 -7.22 -36.62
CA ALA A 55 -10.41 -8.09 -37.51
C ALA A 55 -9.60 -9.17 -36.77
N ASN A 56 -9.48 -9.06 -35.44
CA ASN A 56 -8.64 -9.89 -34.60
C ASN A 56 -7.15 -9.90 -35.04
N GLU A 57 -6.64 -8.76 -35.51
CA GLU A 57 -5.26 -8.66 -35.97
C GLU A 57 -4.28 -8.59 -34.80
N LYS A 58 -3.26 -9.44 -34.83
CA LYS A 58 -2.15 -9.45 -33.86
C LYS A 58 -0.81 -9.29 -34.59
N SER A 59 -0.39 -8.05 -34.78
CA SER A 59 0.82 -7.68 -35.54
C SER A 59 1.65 -6.61 -34.82
N SER A 60 2.86 -6.34 -35.29
CA SER A 60 3.73 -5.31 -34.69
C SER A 60 3.11 -3.90 -34.72
N ARG A 61 2.40 -3.53 -35.80
CA ARG A 61 1.73 -2.20 -35.90
C ARG A 61 0.63 -2.02 -34.85
N VAL A 62 0.04 -3.11 -34.36
CA VAL A 62 -0.95 -3.07 -33.27
C VAL A 62 -0.31 -2.69 -31.93
N LEU A 63 0.96 -3.06 -31.70
CA LEU A 63 1.68 -2.60 -30.52
C LEU A 63 1.92 -1.08 -30.57
N GLU A 64 2.29 -0.53 -31.72
CA GLU A 64 2.43 0.93 -31.87
C GLU A 64 1.10 1.66 -31.65
N LEU A 65 0.01 1.14 -32.24
CA LEU A 65 -1.33 1.69 -32.08
C LEU A 65 -1.79 1.70 -30.62
N THR A 66 -1.65 0.56 -29.94
CA THR A 66 -2.09 0.44 -28.54
C THR A 66 -1.24 1.28 -27.59
N GLU A 67 0.06 1.43 -27.85
CA GLU A 67 0.91 2.34 -27.06
C GLU A 67 0.42 3.79 -27.19
N ASN A 68 0.16 4.25 -28.41
CA ASN A 68 -0.34 5.60 -28.65
C ASN A 68 -1.65 5.84 -27.87
N ILE A 69 -2.61 4.92 -27.95
CA ILE A 69 -3.88 5.01 -27.21
C ILE A 69 -3.65 5.04 -25.70
N ILE A 70 -2.76 4.20 -25.17
CA ILE A 70 -2.42 4.15 -23.74
C ILE A 70 -1.78 5.46 -23.27
N ARG A 71 -0.91 6.07 -24.07
CA ARG A 71 -0.28 7.36 -23.73
C ARG A 71 -1.31 8.49 -23.67
N GLN A 72 -2.36 8.44 -24.49
CA GLN A 72 -3.46 9.41 -24.48
C GLN A 72 -4.50 9.12 -23.38
N ASN A 73 -4.80 7.84 -23.13
CA ASN A 73 -5.74 7.39 -22.11
C ASN A 73 -5.21 6.12 -21.40
N PRO A 74 -4.43 6.28 -20.32
CA PRO A 74 -3.81 5.15 -19.65
C PRO A 74 -4.84 4.24 -18.94
N ALA A 75 -6.07 4.71 -18.74
CA ALA A 75 -7.16 3.92 -18.14
C ALA A 75 -7.92 3.05 -19.16
N HIS A 76 -7.57 3.11 -20.46
CA HIS A 76 -8.23 2.34 -21.52
C HIS A 76 -7.91 0.84 -21.45
N TYR A 77 -8.56 0.13 -20.53
CA TYR A 77 -8.25 -1.27 -20.19
C TYR A 77 -8.34 -2.23 -21.39
N SER A 78 -9.24 -1.99 -22.35
CA SER A 78 -9.32 -2.82 -23.57
C SER A 78 -8.06 -2.69 -24.44
N ALA A 79 -7.42 -1.52 -24.46
CA ALA A 79 -6.18 -1.32 -25.21
C ALA A 79 -5.02 -2.05 -24.54
N TRP A 80 -4.94 -1.99 -23.20
CA TRP A 80 -3.98 -2.78 -22.41
C TRP A 80 -4.15 -4.28 -22.62
N GLN A 81 -5.38 -4.79 -22.51
CA GLN A 81 -5.67 -6.20 -22.73
C GLN A 81 -5.27 -6.65 -24.14
N TYR A 82 -5.68 -5.88 -25.15
CA TYR A 82 -5.37 -6.23 -26.53
C TYR A 82 -3.87 -6.13 -26.83
N ARG A 83 -3.17 -5.15 -26.24
CA ARG A 83 -1.71 -5.04 -26.29
C ARG A 83 -1.05 -6.30 -25.72
N TYR A 84 -1.47 -6.75 -24.54
CA TYR A 84 -0.92 -7.95 -23.90
C TYR A 84 -1.13 -9.20 -24.75
N GLU A 85 -2.33 -9.40 -25.29
CA GLU A 85 -2.62 -10.52 -26.19
C GLU A 85 -1.79 -10.48 -27.48
N THR A 86 -1.65 -9.30 -28.08
CA THR A 86 -0.80 -9.10 -29.26
C THR A 86 0.65 -9.40 -28.94
N LEU A 87 1.17 -8.89 -27.82
CA LEU A 87 2.51 -9.17 -27.36
C LEU A 87 2.73 -10.69 -27.24
N VAL A 88 1.88 -11.38 -26.49
CA VAL A 88 1.99 -12.84 -26.27
C VAL A 88 1.95 -13.61 -27.60
N SER A 89 1.11 -13.21 -28.55
CA SER A 89 1.02 -13.88 -29.86
C SER A 89 2.27 -13.73 -30.73
N LEU A 90 3.07 -12.68 -30.49
CA LEU A 90 4.30 -12.38 -31.22
C LEU A 90 5.55 -12.93 -30.52
N LEU A 91 5.42 -13.37 -29.25
CA LEU A 91 6.54 -13.93 -28.50
C LEU A 91 6.84 -15.39 -28.94
N PRO A 92 8.13 -15.81 -28.91
CA PRO A 92 8.49 -17.20 -29.13
C PRO A 92 7.84 -18.12 -28.09
N ALA A 93 7.35 -19.30 -28.52
CA ALA A 93 6.66 -20.24 -27.63
C ALA A 93 7.57 -20.88 -26.57
N THR A 94 8.84 -21.09 -26.87
CA THR A 94 9.76 -21.88 -26.01
C THR A 94 10.62 -21.04 -25.07
N ASP A 95 10.86 -19.77 -25.41
CA ASP A 95 11.65 -18.85 -24.58
C ASP A 95 11.19 -17.39 -24.81
N PRO A 96 10.05 -17.00 -24.22
CA PRO A 96 9.57 -15.62 -24.31
C PRO A 96 10.54 -14.61 -23.69
N ALA A 97 11.31 -15.04 -22.66
CA ALA A 97 12.14 -14.17 -21.84
C ALA A 97 13.35 -13.60 -22.60
N SER A 98 13.91 -14.35 -23.56
CA SER A 98 15.01 -13.85 -24.42
C SER A 98 14.55 -12.95 -25.57
N SER A 99 13.24 -12.78 -25.75
CA SER A 99 12.70 -11.97 -26.85
C SER A 99 13.07 -10.48 -26.70
N PRO A 100 13.68 -9.86 -27.74
CA PRO A 100 13.91 -8.41 -27.76
C PRO A 100 12.61 -7.61 -27.60
N LEU A 101 11.49 -8.14 -28.08
CA LEU A 101 10.18 -7.52 -27.97
C LEU A 101 9.72 -7.42 -26.51
N LEU A 102 9.92 -8.49 -25.74
CA LEU A 102 9.56 -8.49 -24.32
C LEU A 102 10.45 -7.56 -23.51
N LYS A 103 11.75 -7.49 -23.85
CA LYS A 103 12.67 -6.54 -23.25
C LYS A 103 12.24 -5.10 -23.50
N ALA A 104 11.90 -4.76 -24.74
CA ALA A 104 11.39 -3.44 -25.10
C ALA A 104 10.08 -3.11 -24.36
N GLU A 105 9.18 -4.09 -24.19
CA GLU A 105 7.95 -3.90 -23.43
C GLU A 105 8.23 -3.61 -21.93
N ILE A 106 9.18 -4.30 -21.31
CA ILE A 106 9.55 -4.04 -19.91
C ILE A 106 10.17 -2.64 -19.77
N GLU A 107 11.00 -2.21 -20.74
CA GLU A 107 11.56 -0.85 -20.77
C GLU A 107 10.47 0.21 -20.94
N LEU A 108 9.48 -0.03 -21.80
CA LEU A 108 8.29 0.82 -21.90
C LEU A 108 7.54 0.89 -20.56
N MET A 109 7.39 -0.24 -19.87
CA MET A 109 6.73 -0.28 -18.56
C MET A 109 7.51 0.43 -17.46
N ASP A 110 8.84 0.51 -17.54
CA ASP A 110 9.65 1.33 -16.64
C ASP A 110 9.34 2.82 -16.77
N GLU A 111 9.00 3.28 -17.99
CA GLU A 111 8.56 4.65 -18.26
C GLU A 111 7.08 4.84 -17.83
N LEU A 112 6.18 4.04 -18.41
CA LEU A 112 4.73 4.22 -18.26
C LEU A 112 4.27 4.07 -16.81
N ALA A 113 4.85 3.15 -16.05
CA ALA A 113 4.44 2.96 -14.66
C ALA A 113 4.82 4.14 -13.76
N VAL A 114 5.89 4.87 -14.06
CA VAL A 114 6.23 6.11 -13.35
C VAL A 114 5.37 7.27 -13.85
N LEU A 115 5.17 7.38 -15.16
CA LEU A 115 4.35 8.42 -15.78
C LEU A 115 2.87 8.33 -15.34
N PHE A 116 2.35 7.12 -15.21
CA PHE A 116 0.95 6.82 -14.89
C PHE A 116 0.81 6.05 -13.57
N LEU A 117 1.58 6.45 -12.55
CA LEU A 117 1.72 5.79 -11.25
C LEU A 117 0.40 5.47 -10.52
N LYS A 118 -0.69 6.17 -10.85
CA LYS A 118 -2.01 6.03 -10.20
C LYS A 118 -3.06 5.34 -11.09
N THR A 119 -2.60 4.61 -12.11
CA THR A 119 -3.46 3.87 -13.04
C THR A 119 -3.39 2.38 -12.75
N TYR A 120 -4.52 1.71 -12.53
CA TYR A 120 -4.55 0.27 -12.25
C TYR A 120 -3.91 -0.59 -13.35
N GLN A 121 -4.19 -0.23 -14.61
CA GLN A 121 -3.83 -1.02 -15.78
C GLN A 121 -2.31 -1.13 -15.96
N VAL A 122 -1.56 -0.07 -15.67
CA VAL A 122 -0.09 -0.07 -15.82
C VAL A 122 0.56 -1.06 -14.86
N TRP A 123 0.09 -1.10 -13.60
CA TRP A 123 0.58 -2.04 -12.60
C TRP A 123 0.15 -3.47 -12.89
N HIS A 124 -1.08 -3.65 -13.41
CA HIS A 124 -1.56 -4.97 -13.81
C HIS A 124 -0.77 -5.51 -15.00
N HIS A 125 -0.51 -4.70 -16.03
CA HIS A 125 0.28 -5.11 -17.19
C HIS A 125 1.70 -5.49 -16.78
N ARG A 126 2.36 -4.68 -15.96
CA ARG A 126 3.69 -5.03 -15.41
C ARG A 126 3.67 -6.36 -14.65
N ARG A 127 2.62 -6.60 -13.85
CA ARG A 127 2.40 -7.86 -13.13
C ARG A 127 2.29 -9.05 -14.08
N LEU A 128 1.57 -8.92 -15.20
CA LEU A 128 1.46 -9.96 -16.21
C LEU A 128 2.82 -10.28 -16.84
N LEU A 129 3.62 -9.26 -17.19
CA LEU A 129 4.95 -9.45 -17.77
C LEU A 129 5.92 -10.17 -16.81
N VAL A 130 5.93 -9.77 -15.53
CA VAL A 130 6.76 -10.45 -14.52
C VAL A 130 6.27 -11.88 -14.25
N SER A 131 4.96 -12.11 -14.30
CA SER A 131 4.40 -13.47 -14.18
C SER A 131 4.79 -14.36 -15.36
N LEU A 132 4.83 -13.80 -16.57
CA LEU A 132 5.23 -14.49 -17.80
C LEU A 132 6.73 -14.83 -17.79
N THR A 133 7.58 -13.87 -17.42
CA THR A 133 9.05 -14.04 -17.43
C THR A 133 9.56 -14.84 -16.25
N ARG A 134 8.86 -14.78 -15.12
CA ARG A 134 9.31 -15.28 -13.81
C ARG A 134 10.67 -14.70 -13.38
N GLN A 135 11.01 -13.49 -13.81
CA GLN A 135 12.29 -12.80 -13.51
C GLN A 135 12.06 -11.55 -12.63
N PRO A 136 12.02 -11.69 -11.30
CA PRO A 136 11.66 -10.60 -10.38
C PRO A 136 12.83 -9.68 -10.00
N SER A 137 14.08 -10.02 -10.34
CA SER A 137 15.30 -9.43 -9.76
C SER A 137 15.36 -7.90 -9.85
N ARG A 138 14.93 -7.33 -10.97
CA ARG A 138 14.92 -5.86 -11.19
C ARG A 138 13.77 -5.12 -10.51
N GLU A 139 12.77 -5.83 -10.01
CA GLU A 139 11.49 -5.22 -9.64
C GLU A 139 11.57 -4.45 -8.33
N LEU A 140 12.36 -4.92 -7.35
CA LEU A 140 12.54 -4.21 -6.09
C LEU A 140 13.20 -2.83 -6.30
N ASP A 141 14.16 -2.73 -7.22
CA ASP A 141 14.81 -1.47 -7.59
C ASP A 141 13.86 -0.55 -8.38
N PHE A 142 13.06 -1.10 -9.29
CA PHE A 142 12.00 -0.34 -9.96
C PHE A 142 10.99 0.23 -8.96
N ILE A 143 10.51 -0.60 -8.03
CA ILE A 143 9.58 -0.20 -6.97
C ILE A 143 10.19 0.93 -6.11
N LYS A 144 11.47 0.82 -5.77
CA LYS A 144 12.18 1.86 -5.02
C LYS A 144 12.14 3.21 -5.75
N ARG A 145 12.36 3.23 -7.08
CA ARG A 145 12.21 4.44 -7.89
C ARG A 145 10.77 4.98 -7.88
N GLY A 146 9.76 4.09 -7.98
CA GLY A 146 8.35 4.48 -7.87
C GLY A 146 8.03 5.15 -6.52
N LEU A 147 8.53 4.60 -5.42
CA LEU A 147 8.34 5.15 -4.08
C LEU A 147 9.17 6.41 -3.80
N GLN A 148 10.24 6.66 -4.55
CA GLN A 148 10.92 7.97 -4.53
C GLN A 148 10.03 9.08 -5.13
N ALA A 149 9.22 8.76 -6.15
CA ALA A 149 8.28 9.72 -6.73
C ALA A 149 7.04 9.95 -5.84
N ASP A 150 6.50 8.89 -5.24
CA ASP A 150 5.39 8.96 -4.28
C ASP A 150 5.51 7.83 -3.25
N ALA A 151 6.07 8.17 -2.07
CA ALA A 151 6.35 7.23 -0.98
C ALA A 151 5.09 6.55 -0.39
N LYS A 152 3.90 7.02 -0.75
CA LYS A 152 2.61 6.53 -0.27
C LYS A 152 1.74 5.96 -1.40
N ASN A 153 2.30 5.78 -2.60
CA ASN A 153 1.56 5.23 -3.73
C ASN A 153 1.06 3.80 -3.44
N TYR A 154 -0.26 3.65 -3.38
CA TYR A 154 -0.90 2.39 -3.00
C TYR A 154 -0.58 1.24 -3.96
N HIS A 155 -0.60 1.50 -5.27
CA HIS A 155 -0.32 0.47 -6.27
C HIS A 155 1.11 -0.04 -6.16
N THR A 156 2.07 0.85 -5.92
CA THR A 156 3.49 0.49 -5.78
C THR A 156 3.71 -0.41 -4.57
N TRP A 157 3.11 -0.09 -3.42
CA TRP A 157 3.16 -0.93 -2.23
C TRP A 157 2.45 -2.27 -2.42
N SER A 158 1.27 -2.27 -3.03
CA SER A 158 0.54 -3.52 -3.34
C SER A 158 1.32 -4.41 -4.32
N TYR A 159 1.97 -3.82 -5.31
CA TYR A 159 2.82 -4.52 -6.26
C TYR A 159 4.05 -5.12 -5.58
N ARG A 160 4.69 -4.38 -4.66
CA ARG A 160 5.80 -4.88 -3.83
C ARG A 160 5.40 -6.09 -2.99
N GLN A 161 4.27 -6.02 -2.29
CA GLN A 161 3.78 -7.14 -1.49
C GLN A 161 3.47 -8.36 -2.36
N TRP A 162 2.82 -8.16 -3.51
CA TRP A 162 2.58 -9.25 -4.47
C TRP A 162 3.89 -9.89 -4.94
N LEU A 163 4.88 -9.08 -5.32
CA LEU A 163 6.18 -9.57 -5.78
C LEU A 163 6.84 -10.44 -4.71
N LEU A 164 6.94 -9.93 -3.48
CA LEU A 164 7.55 -10.66 -2.36
C LEU A 164 6.77 -11.94 -2.03
N ALA A 165 5.44 -11.89 -2.01
CA ALA A 165 4.60 -13.06 -1.73
C ALA A 165 4.69 -14.14 -2.82
N CYS A 166 4.86 -13.77 -4.09
CA CYS A 166 4.89 -14.71 -5.21
C CYS A 166 6.30 -15.19 -5.59
N PHE A 167 7.34 -14.41 -5.29
CA PHE A 167 8.70 -14.64 -5.77
C PHE A 167 9.77 -14.60 -4.68
N GLY A 168 9.43 -14.29 -3.42
CA GLY A 168 10.44 -14.01 -2.40
C GLY A 168 11.22 -15.19 -1.87
N GLY A 169 10.99 -16.42 -2.35
CA GLY A 169 11.70 -17.60 -1.85
C GLY A 169 11.17 -18.12 -0.50
N ARG A 170 11.83 -19.16 0.03
CA ARG A 170 11.34 -20.07 1.09
C ARG A 170 10.89 -19.32 2.35
N GLY A 171 9.58 -19.04 2.41
CA GLY A 171 8.90 -18.28 3.45
C GLY A 171 7.57 -17.66 3.00
N GLY A 172 7.38 -17.46 1.69
CA GLY A 172 6.08 -17.14 1.08
C GLY A 172 5.34 -18.41 0.66
N SER A 173 4.01 -18.42 0.79
CA SER A 173 3.12 -19.54 0.48
C SER A 173 3.51 -20.30 -0.79
N VAL A 174 3.93 -21.54 -0.61
CA VAL A 174 4.15 -22.54 -1.68
C VAL A 174 2.83 -22.70 -2.43
N THR A 175 2.77 -22.29 -3.69
CA THR A 175 1.67 -22.67 -4.57
C THR A 175 1.84 -24.12 -5.01
N GLU A 176 0.74 -24.85 -5.18
CA GLU A 176 0.71 -26.25 -5.67
C GLU A 176 1.33 -26.44 -7.08
N ALA A 177 1.58 -25.35 -7.81
CA ALA A 177 2.30 -25.36 -9.07
C ALA A 177 3.82 -25.31 -8.78
N GLY A 178 4.46 -26.46 -8.92
CA GLY A 178 5.82 -26.74 -8.50
C GLY A 178 6.92 -25.81 -9.02
N ASP A 179 7.99 -25.80 -8.24
CA ASP A 179 9.40 -25.64 -8.59
C ASP A 179 9.72 -24.65 -9.70
N VAL A 180 9.73 -23.37 -9.35
CA VAL A 180 10.83 -22.51 -9.80
C VAL A 180 11.38 -21.84 -8.55
N GLU A 181 12.49 -22.37 -8.04
CA GLU A 181 13.32 -21.65 -7.08
C GLU A 181 13.78 -20.37 -7.77
N VAL A 182 13.26 -19.24 -7.32
CA VAL A 182 13.98 -17.99 -7.50
C VAL A 182 15.18 -18.09 -6.56
N ASP A 183 16.39 -18.15 -7.12
CA ASP A 183 17.65 -18.26 -6.37
C ASP A 183 17.91 -17.03 -5.48
N GLU A 184 17.24 -15.92 -5.78
CA GLU A 184 17.33 -14.69 -5.01
C GLU A 184 16.35 -14.66 -3.83
N ASP A 185 16.90 -14.50 -2.62
CA ASP A 185 16.12 -14.14 -1.43
C ASP A 185 15.69 -12.66 -1.50
N LEU A 186 14.51 -12.40 -2.06
CA LEU A 186 13.96 -11.04 -2.14
C LEU A 186 13.61 -10.47 -0.75
N TRP A 187 13.59 -11.27 0.32
CA TRP A 187 13.31 -10.78 1.67
C TRP A 187 14.54 -10.22 2.40
N ALA A 188 15.75 -10.56 1.97
CA ALA A 188 17.00 -10.34 2.72
C ALA A 188 17.19 -8.88 3.23
N ASN A 189 16.73 -7.89 2.48
CA ASN A 189 16.90 -6.46 2.79
C ASN A 189 15.57 -5.73 3.03
N GLU A 190 14.48 -6.47 3.24
CA GLU A 190 13.15 -5.88 3.23
C GLU A 190 12.88 -5.04 4.50
N LEU A 191 13.38 -5.47 5.66
CA LEU A 191 13.30 -4.68 6.88
C LEU A 191 14.20 -3.44 6.82
N ASP A 192 15.39 -3.52 6.24
CA ASP A 192 16.28 -2.37 6.05
C ASP A 192 15.66 -1.33 5.12
N PHE A 193 14.95 -1.78 4.08
CA PHE A 193 14.17 -0.92 3.21
C PHE A 193 13.06 -0.18 3.99
N VAL A 194 12.30 -0.90 4.82
CA VAL A 194 11.27 -0.31 5.67
C VAL A 194 11.86 0.70 6.66
N ASP A 195 13.00 0.37 7.27
CA ASP A 195 13.70 1.26 8.21
C ASP A 195 14.16 2.54 7.52
N THR A 196 14.67 2.43 6.28
CA THR A 196 15.01 3.60 5.46
C THR A 196 13.77 4.48 5.18
N MET A 197 12.63 3.88 4.84
CA MET A 197 11.39 4.61 4.59
C MET A 197 10.86 5.32 5.83
N LEU A 198 10.93 4.66 6.99
CA LEU A 198 10.47 5.21 8.28
C LEU A 198 11.45 6.24 8.86
N ALA A 199 12.75 6.11 8.59
CA ALA A 199 13.74 7.14 8.93
C ALA A 199 13.50 8.44 8.15
N HIS A 200 13.05 8.35 6.89
CA HIS A 200 12.70 9.51 6.09
C HIS A 200 11.36 10.13 6.50
N ASP A 201 10.32 9.33 6.71
CA ASP A 201 9.02 9.78 7.22
C ASP A 201 8.43 8.74 8.19
N VAL A 202 8.63 8.98 9.49
CA VAL A 202 8.10 8.12 10.56
C VAL A 202 6.57 8.07 10.57
N ARG A 203 5.89 9.02 9.91
CA ARG A 203 4.42 9.05 9.76
C ARG A 203 3.95 8.36 8.46
N ASN A 204 4.84 7.70 7.72
CA ASN A 204 4.47 6.94 6.54
C ASN A 204 3.73 5.65 6.93
N ASN A 205 2.39 5.72 6.96
CA ASN A 205 1.55 4.57 7.31
C ASN A 205 1.71 3.37 6.36
N SER A 206 2.06 3.61 5.10
CA SER A 206 2.31 2.52 4.14
C SER A 206 3.56 1.73 4.53
N ALA A 207 4.61 2.40 5.01
CA ALA A 207 5.81 1.73 5.51
C ALA A 207 5.55 0.97 6.83
N TRP A 208 4.76 1.53 7.75
CA TRP A 208 4.32 0.80 8.96
C TRP A 208 3.47 -0.43 8.64
N HIS A 209 2.54 -0.30 7.70
CA HIS A 209 1.75 -1.41 7.21
C HIS A 209 2.65 -2.47 6.56
N HIS A 210 3.60 -2.04 5.74
CA HIS A 210 4.54 -2.96 5.10
C HIS A 210 5.45 -3.66 6.12
N ARG A 211 5.90 -2.97 7.17
CA ARG A 211 6.60 -3.60 8.30
C ARG A 211 5.76 -4.71 8.92
N PHE A 212 4.46 -4.46 9.11
CA PHE A 212 3.55 -5.47 9.65
C PHE A 212 3.42 -6.67 8.71
N PHE A 213 3.23 -6.42 7.41
CA PHE A 213 3.20 -7.45 6.38
C PHE A 213 4.47 -8.30 6.39
N VAL A 214 5.64 -7.65 6.41
CA VAL A 214 6.94 -8.32 6.43
C VAL A 214 7.06 -9.15 7.69
N VAL A 215 6.85 -8.63 8.89
CA VAL A 215 7.14 -9.37 10.13
C VAL A 215 6.06 -10.40 10.51
N TRP A 216 4.79 -10.09 10.26
CA TRP A 216 3.63 -10.83 10.81
C TRP A 216 2.66 -11.33 9.74
N GLY A 217 2.60 -10.68 8.57
CA GLY A 217 1.60 -10.96 7.55
C GLY A 217 1.98 -12.03 6.53
N CYS A 218 3.26 -12.34 6.36
CA CYS A 218 3.72 -13.22 5.27
C CYS A 218 4.75 -14.27 5.73
N GLY A 219 4.28 -15.29 6.45
CA GLY A 219 5.12 -16.45 6.83
C GLY A 219 6.20 -16.15 7.87
N VAL A 220 7.10 -17.11 8.10
CA VAL A 220 8.23 -16.99 9.03
C VAL A 220 9.50 -17.26 8.24
N ARG A 221 10.47 -16.37 8.38
CA ARG A 221 11.77 -16.43 7.69
C ARG A 221 12.73 -17.28 8.52
N GLU A 222 13.74 -17.85 7.87
CA GLU A 222 14.80 -18.56 8.57
C GLU A 222 15.50 -17.63 9.58
N GLY A 223 15.66 -18.10 10.82
CA GLY A 223 16.20 -17.30 11.93
C GLY A 223 15.17 -16.41 12.65
N GLU A 224 13.93 -16.32 12.15
CA GLU A 224 12.82 -15.59 12.79
C GLU A 224 11.79 -16.52 13.46
N GLU A 225 12.15 -17.78 13.74
CA GLU A 225 11.27 -18.78 14.35
C GLU A 225 10.97 -18.49 15.82
N ASP A 226 11.92 -17.88 16.54
CA ASP A 226 11.71 -17.38 17.90
C ASP A 226 10.81 -16.13 17.89
N ARG A 227 9.50 -16.36 17.86
CA ARG A 227 8.50 -15.29 17.78
C ARG A 227 8.45 -14.40 19.01
N GLU A 228 8.91 -14.87 20.17
CA GLU A 228 9.00 -14.06 21.38
C GLU A 228 10.15 -13.06 21.28
N ARG A 229 11.32 -13.49 20.77
CA ARG A 229 12.42 -12.58 20.45
C ARG A 229 12.02 -11.53 19.42
N ILE A 230 11.30 -11.93 18.37
CA ILE A 230 10.79 -11.00 17.35
C ILE A 230 9.78 -10.01 17.96
N LEU A 231 8.85 -10.48 18.80
CA LEU A 231 7.92 -9.61 19.51
C LEU A 231 8.67 -8.57 20.35
N LYS A 232 9.69 -8.97 21.12
CA LYS A 232 10.50 -8.05 21.92
C LYS A 232 11.22 -7.00 21.06
N ARG A 233 11.79 -7.41 19.92
CA ARG A 233 12.41 -6.52 18.92
C ARG A 233 11.40 -5.47 18.44
N GLU A 234 10.23 -5.91 18.00
CA GLU A 234 9.20 -5.03 17.43
C GLU A 234 8.58 -4.09 18.48
N LEU A 235 8.36 -4.55 19.71
CA LEU A 235 7.91 -3.69 20.80
C LEU A 235 8.94 -2.60 21.13
N THR A 236 10.22 -2.95 21.16
CA THR A 236 11.29 -1.97 21.37
C THR A 236 11.31 -0.94 20.24
N TYR A 237 11.25 -1.40 18.99
CA TYR A 237 11.26 -0.56 17.80
C TYR A 237 10.10 0.44 17.78
N VAL A 238 8.86 -0.03 17.99
CA VAL A 238 7.69 0.86 17.95
C VAL A 238 7.69 1.86 19.10
N LYS A 239 8.13 1.46 20.30
CA LYS A 239 8.23 2.36 21.47
C LYS A 239 9.25 3.47 21.23
N GLN A 240 10.40 3.16 20.63
CA GLN A 240 11.39 4.16 20.23
C GLN A 240 10.80 5.17 19.24
N ASN A 241 10.07 4.69 18.22
CA ASN A 241 9.42 5.57 17.24
C ASN A 241 8.28 6.41 17.84
N ILE A 242 7.54 5.89 18.81
CA ILE A 242 6.54 6.66 19.57
C ILE A 242 7.23 7.76 20.40
N SER A 243 8.36 7.46 21.05
CA SER A 243 9.12 8.48 21.80
C SER A 243 9.60 9.62 20.89
N LEU A 244 10.02 9.30 19.65
CA LEU A 244 10.40 10.29 18.64
C LEU A 244 9.21 11.14 18.15
N ALA A 245 8.05 10.53 17.93
CA ALA A 245 6.85 11.22 17.44
C ALA A 245 5.58 10.77 18.20
N PRO A 246 5.36 11.29 19.43
CA PRO A 246 4.28 10.81 20.31
C PRO A 246 2.87 10.93 19.76
N SER A 247 2.64 11.94 18.91
CA SER A 247 1.35 12.19 18.26
C SER A 247 1.17 11.44 16.92
N ASN A 248 2.11 10.55 16.54
CA ASN A 248 2.03 9.78 15.30
C ASN A 248 1.06 8.58 15.43
N PRO A 249 -0.12 8.61 14.80
CA PRO A 249 -1.08 7.51 14.92
C PRO A 249 -0.57 6.20 14.30
N SER A 250 0.30 6.24 13.30
CA SER A 250 0.78 5.01 12.65
C SER A 250 1.56 4.12 13.59
N ALA A 251 2.43 4.68 14.43
CA ALA A 251 3.20 3.91 15.39
C ALA A 251 2.31 3.32 16.51
N TRP A 252 1.34 4.09 17.02
CA TRP A 252 0.36 3.59 17.99
C TRP A 252 -0.53 2.49 17.42
N ASN A 253 -0.97 2.64 16.17
CA ASN A 253 -1.75 1.62 15.47
C ASN A 253 -0.93 0.35 15.23
N TYR A 254 0.37 0.48 14.89
CA TYR A 254 1.28 -0.64 14.77
C TYR A 254 1.47 -1.38 16.10
N LEU A 255 1.68 -0.64 17.20
CA LEU A 255 1.76 -1.22 18.56
C LEU A 255 0.50 -2.03 18.88
N ARG A 256 -0.70 -1.45 18.67
CA ARG A 256 -1.97 -2.17 18.85
C ARG A 256 -2.08 -3.39 17.94
N GLY A 257 -1.66 -3.27 16.69
CA GLY A 257 -1.66 -4.35 15.72
C GLY A 257 -0.81 -5.54 16.17
N ILE A 258 0.41 -5.28 16.68
CA ILE A 258 1.29 -6.32 17.23
C ILE A 258 0.63 -7.01 18.43
N LEU A 259 0.13 -6.22 19.40
CA LEU A 259 -0.47 -6.76 20.62
C LEU A 259 -1.68 -7.64 20.30
N ASN A 260 -2.55 -7.19 19.39
CA ASN A 260 -3.71 -7.95 18.95
C ASN A 260 -3.29 -9.25 18.23
N HIS A 261 -2.38 -9.15 17.26
CA HIS A 261 -1.90 -10.30 16.50
C HIS A 261 -1.25 -11.37 17.39
N THR A 262 -0.48 -10.95 18.38
CA THR A 262 0.19 -11.83 19.34
C THR A 262 -0.65 -12.15 20.58
N ARG A 263 -1.92 -11.72 20.61
CA ARG A 263 -2.87 -11.93 21.71
C ARG A 263 -2.35 -11.46 23.08
N ARG A 264 -1.59 -10.36 23.10
CA ARG A 264 -1.08 -9.73 24.31
C ARG A 264 -2.07 -8.67 24.79
N PRO A 265 -2.38 -8.63 26.10
CA PRO A 265 -3.27 -7.60 26.64
C PRO A 265 -2.61 -6.22 26.55
N LEU A 266 -3.40 -5.16 26.34
CA LEU A 266 -2.92 -3.77 26.33
C LEU A 266 -2.19 -3.41 27.63
N LEU A 267 -2.64 -3.99 28.76
CA LEU A 267 -2.04 -3.83 30.08
C LEU A 267 -0.52 -4.08 30.08
N SER A 268 -0.04 -5.02 29.26
CA SER A 268 1.37 -5.41 29.18
C SER A 268 2.33 -4.28 28.79
N VAL A 269 1.83 -3.18 28.22
CA VAL A 269 2.65 -2.02 27.83
C VAL A 269 2.14 -0.70 28.40
N THR A 270 1.27 -0.74 29.42
CA THR A 270 0.71 0.48 30.04
C THR A 270 1.75 1.34 30.73
N ASP A 271 2.78 0.74 31.33
CA ASP A 271 3.88 1.50 31.95
C ASP A 271 4.60 2.38 30.94
N PHE A 272 4.70 1.92 29.68
CA PHE A 272 5.20 2.73 28.58
C PHE A 272 4.19 3.80 28.13
N ALA A 273 2.92 3.45 27.96
CA ALA A 273 1.93 4.37 27.39
C ALA A 273 1.52 5.49 28.36
N ARG A 274 1.56 5.24 29.67
CA ARG A 274 1.05 6.14 30.71
C ARG A 274 1.66 7.54 30.68
N PRO A 275 2.99 7.74 30.59
CA PRO A 275 3.57 9.09 30.54
C PRO A 275 3.10 9.94 29.35
N TYR A 276 2.62 9.29 28.28
CA TYR A 276 2.13 9.97 27.08
C TYR A 276 0.65 10.39 27.20
N ALA A 277 -0.12 9.75 28.08
CA ALA A 277 -1.56 9.93 28.22
C ALA A 277 -1.96 11.05 29.20
N TYR A 278 -1.01 11.65 29.91
CA TYR A 278 -1.27 12.67 30.93
C TYR A 278 -0.43 13.93 30.69
N PRO A 279 -0.87 15.10 31.22
CA PRO A 279 -0.08 16.32 31.16
C PRO A 279 1.32 16.15 31.78
N ARG A 280 2.26 16.97 31.33
CA ARG A 280 3.63 16.96 31.85
C ARG A 280 3.65 17.32 33.34
N GLY A 281 4.42 16.56 34.12
CA GLY A 281 4.52 16.75 35.58
C GLY A 281 3.44 16.03 36.39
N SER A 282 2.47 15.37 35.76
CA SER A 282 1.44 14.58 36.46
C SER A 282 1.94 13.24 37.01
N GLN A 283 3.17 12.83 36.68
CA GLN A 283 3.76 11.55 37.11
C GLN A 283 5.14 11.78 37.74
N PRO A 284 5.58 10.92 38.69
CA PRO A 284 6.91 11.03 39.27
C PRO A 284 7.99 10.82 38.20
N ILE A 285 9.01 11.67 38.21
CA ILE A 285 10.21 11.49 37.38
C ILE A 285 10.95 10.26 37.92
N LYS A 286 11.18 9.26 37.07
CA LYS A 286 12.12 8.18 37.39
C LYS A 286 13.51 8.65 36.99
N ASP A 287 14.46 8.64 37.93
CA ASP A 287 15.86 9.04 37.70
C ASP A 287 16.65 8.03 36.83
N ILE A 288 16.04 6.89 36.47
CA ILE A 288 16.65 5.82 35.67
C ILE A 288 16.08 5.88 34.25
N VAL A 289 16.98 5.91 33.25
CA VAL A 289 16.61 5.79 31.83
C VAL A 289 16.24 4.35 31.54
N ASP A 290 14.94 4.09 31.40
CA ASP A 290 14.41 2.82 30.93
C ASP A 290 14.49 2.75 29.40
N LEU A 291 15.48 2.03 28.88
CA LEU A 291 15.67 1.85 27.44
C LEU A 291 14.56 1.00 26.78
N GLU A 292 13.85 0.18 27.55
CA GLU A 292 12.72 -0.62 27.05
C GLU A 292 11.41 0.18 27.03
N ASN A 293 11.33 1.27 27.82
CA ASN A 293 10.19 2.18 27.87
C ASN A 293 10.64 3.65 27.79
N PRO A 294 11.11 4.11 26.62
CA PRO A 294 11.63 5.46 26.47
C PRO A 294 10.53 6.49 26.80
N PRO A 295 10.84 7.53 27.61
CA PRO A 295 9.86 8.55 27.97
C PRO A 295 9.54 9.50 26.78
N PRO A 296 8.47 10.29 26.87
CA PRO A 296 8.24 11.37 25.92
C PRO A 296 9.39 12.37 25.96
N SER A 297 9.79 12.89 24.80
CA SER A 297 10.79 13.96 24.73
C SER A 297 10.33 15.23 25.46
N GLU A 298 11.28 16.10 25.81
CA GLU A 298 10.97 17.38 26.48
C GLU A 298 10.07 18.28 25.63
N THR A 299 10.20 18.20 24.32
CA THR A 299 9.42 18.97 23.35
C THR A 299 8.10 18.30 22.96
N ALA A 300 7.78 17.12 23.50
CA ALA A 300 6.54 16.43 23.20
C ALA A 300 5.32 17.20 23.70
N GLU A 301 4.32 17.35 22.84
CA GLU A 301 2.99 17.85 23.19
C GLU A 301 2.21 16.74 23.92
N LEU A 302 1.88 16.98 25.19
CA LEU A 302 1.22 16.03 26.07
C LEU A 302 -0.04 16.66 26.69
N PRO A 303 -1.11 15.88 26.95
CA PRO A 303 -1.25 14.46 26.63
C PRO A 303 -1.45 14.22 25.12
N CYS A 304 -0.98 13.08 24.61
CA CYS A 304 -1.28 12.71 23.23
C CYS A 304 -2.58 11.87 23.17
N VAL A 305 -3.44 12.23 22.22
CA VAL A 305 -4.77 11.61 22.03
C VAL A 305 -4.68 10.09 21.89
N GLN A 306 -3.66 9.59 21.18
CA GLN A 306 -3.48 8.15 20.95
C GLN A 306 -3.14 7.39 22.23
N ALA A 307 -2.33 7.98 23.13
CA ALA A 307 -2.03 7.37 24.41
C ALA A 307 -3.22 7.46 25.38
N MET A 308 -3.96 8.57 25.37
CA MET A 308 -5.22 8.69 26.13
C MET A 308 -6.20 7.58 25.71
N GLU A 309 -6.42 7.42 24.41
CA GLU A 309 -7.23 6.33 23.85
C GLU A 309 -6.69 4.95 24.26
N PHE A 310 -5.37 4.75 24.22
CA PHE A 310 -4.72 3.51 24.67
C PHE A 310 -4.99 3.19 26.14
N MET A 311 -4.87 4.19 27.02
CA MET A 311 -5.13 4.02 28.44
C MET A 311 -6.61 3.76 28.72
N ALA A 312 -7.52 4.47 28.05
CA ALA A 312 -8.96 4.26 28.21
C ALA A 312 -9.39 2.85 27.79
N ASP A 313 -8.91 2.37 26.64
CA ASP A 313 -9.18 1.00 26.19
C ASP A 313 -8.57 -0.05 27.12
N THR A 314 -7.41 0.25 27.73
CA THR A 314 -6.82 -0.66 28.72
C THR A 314 -7.68 -0.77 29.97
N TRP A 315 -8.16 0.36 30.50
CA TRP A 315 -9.05 0.37 31.66
C TRP A 315 -10.40 -0.32 31.37
N GLU A 316 -10.96 -0.11 30.18
CA GLU A 316 -12.16 -0.84 29.76
C GLU A 316 -11.91 -2.36 29.70
N ALA A 317 -10.77 -2.79 29.17
CA ALA A 317 -10.42 -4.20 29.05
C ALA A 317 -10.14 -4.90 30.41
N GLU A 318 -9.60 -4.18 31.40
CA GLU A 318 -9.47 -4.70 32.77
C GLU A 318 -10.86 -4.93 33.42
N GLY A 319 -11.82 -4.07 33.08
CA GLY A 319 -13.19 -4.17 33.57
C GLY A 319 -13.34 -3.85 35.06
N GLY A 320 -14.57 -4.01 35.56
CA GLY A 320 -14.94 -3.60 36.92
C GLY A 320 -15.33 -2.12 37.01
N GLU A 321 -16.04 -1.76 38.08
CA GLU A 321 -16.65 -0.44 38.23
C GLU A 321 -15.60 0.69 38.22
N GLU A 322 -14.56 0.56 39.06
CA GLU A 322 -13.51 1.56 39.17
C GLU A 322 -12.76 1.80 37.85
N LYS A 323 -12.34 0.74 37.15
CA LYS A 323 -11.59 0.88 35.89
C LYS A 323 -12.46 1.43 34.77
N THR A 324 -13.72 1.00 34.71
CA THR A 324 -14.67 1.53 33.73
C THR A 324 -14.90 3.03 33.96
N GLU A 325 -14.99 3.49 35.22
CA GLU A 325 -15.07 4.91 35.54
C GLU A 325 -13.79 5.67 35.15
N MET A 326 -12.61 5.06 35.31
CA MET A 326 -11.36 5.64 34.82
C MET A 326 -11.35 5.81 33.28
N ALA A 327 -11.83 4.80 32.54
CA ALA A 327 -11.98 4.89 31.08
C ALA A 327 -12.93 6.02 30.68
N VAL A 328 -14.08 6.13 31.35
CA VAL A 328 -15.09 7.18 31.12
C VAL A 328 -14.50 8.57 31.33
N LYS A 329 -13.70 8.79 32.39
CA LYS A 329 -13.05 10.09 32.63
C LYS A 329 -12.18 10.50 31.44
N ILE A 330 -11.36 9.58 30.93
CA ILE A 330 -10.49 9.86 29.77
C ILE A 330 -11.33 10.14 28.51
N TRP A 331 -12.39 9.36 28.24
CA TRP A 331 -13.27 9.65 27.09
C TRP A 331 -13.98 10.99 27.20
N VAL A 332 -14.31 11.47 28.41
CA VAL A 332 -14.89 12.81 28.62
C VAL A 332 -13.88 13.90 28.26
N GLU A 333 -12.62 13.77 28.68
CA GLU A 333 -11.54 14.70 28.31
C GLU A 333 -11.28 14.68 26.80
N LEU A 334 -11.24 13.50 26.18
CA LEU A 334 -11.13 13.34 24.73
C LEU A 334 -12.31 14.02 24.00
N ALA A 335 -13.54 13.84 24.48
CA ALA A 335 -14.74 14.39 23.86
C ALA A 335 -14.80 15.93 23.89
N ASN A 336 -14.27 16.55 24.94
CA ASN A 336 -14.48 17.96 25.23
C ASN A 336 -13.24 18.83 24.98
N GLU A 337 -12.03 18.26 25.06
CA GLU A 337 -10.79 19.05 25.07
C GLU A 337 -9.80 18.56 24.01
N HIS A 338 -9.47 17.26 23.99
CA HIS A 338 -8.30 16.77 23.24
C HIS A 338 -8.61 16.20 21.84
N ASP A 339 -9.85 15.75 21.60
CA ASP A 339 -10.23 15.08 20.35
C ASP A 339 -11.70 15.33 19.99
N THR A 340 -12.03 16.61 19.96
CA THR A 340 -13.41 17.11 19.77
C THR A 340 -14.00 16.73 18.42
N ILE A 341 -13.17 16.46 17.40
CA ILE A 341 -13.62 15.95 16.10
C ILE A 341 -14.28 14.57 16.21
N ARG A 342 -13.82 13.72 17.15
CA ARG A 342 -14.41 12.40 17.47
C ARG A 342 -15.37 12.45 18.67
N LYS A 343 -15.87 13.62 19.08
CA LYS A 343 -16.80 13.76 20.22
C LYS A 343 -17.95 12.77 20.23
N LYS A 344 -18.62 12.58 19.08
CA LYS A 344 -19.75 11.63 18.97
C LYS A 344 -19.36 10.17 19.17
N TYR A 345 -18.13 9.81 18.82
CA TYR A 345 -17.57 8.50 19.10
C TYR A 345 -17.29 8.33 20.60
N TRP A 346 -16.70 9.31 21.26
CA TRP A 346 -16.45 9.26 22.70
C TRP A 346 -17.74 9.24 23.53
N GLU A 347 -18.73 10.06 23.17
CA GLU A 347 -20.07 10.02 23.79
C GLU A 347 -20.73 8.65 23.63
N HIS A 348 -20.48 7.95 22.52
CA HIS A 348 -20.94 6.57 22.33
C HIS A 348 -20.23 5.58 23.25
N ARG A 349 -18.90 5.62 23.34
CA ARG A 349 -18.12 4.76 24.26
C ARG A 349 -18.56 4.95 25.72
N ILE A 350 -18.77 6.20 26.14
CA ILE A 350 -19.27 6.53 27.49
C ILE A 350 -20.66 5.93 27.75
N ARG A 351 -21.58 6.02 26.78
CA ARG A 351 -22.92 5.43 26.92
C ARG A 351 -22.84 3.92 27.08
N ASP A 352 -22.03 3.25 26.26
CA ASP A 352 -21.90 1.80 26.26
C ASP A 352 -21.30 1.31 27.59
N ALA A 353 -20.29 1.99 28.10
CA ALA A 353 -19.70 1.68 29.41
C ALA A 353 -20.72 1.83 30.56
N HIS A 354 -21.54 2.89 30.56
CA HIS A 354 -22.60 3.04 31.57
C HIS A 354 -23.67 1.95 31.47
N LEU A 355 -24.00 1.49 30.26
CA LEU A 355 -24.92 0.36 30.07
C LEU A 355 -24.32 -0.93 30.63
N ALA A 356 -23.05 -1.23 30.31
CA ALA A 356 -22.34 -2.39 30.82
C ALA A 356 -22.29 -2.42 32.35
N LEU A 357 -22.03 -1.28 33.01
CA LEU A 357 -22.05 -1.18 34.48
C LEU A 357 -23.43 -1.45 35.07
N ARG A 358 -24.50 -0.94 34.45
CA ARG A 358 -25.88 -1.17 34.90
C ARG A 358 -26.28 -2.64 34.76
N GLU A 359 -25.88 -3.29 33.67
CA GLU A 359 -26.14 -4.72 33.46
C GLU A 359 -25.33 -5.61 34.40
N GLY A 360 -24.07 -5.27 34.66
CA GLY A 360 -23.23 -5.97 35.64
C GLY A 360 -23.83 -5.93 37.06
N LYS A 361 -24.36 -4.76 37.48
CA LYS A 361 -25.06 -4.60 38.76
C LYS A 361 -26.36 -5.42 38.85
N LYS A 362 -27.09 -5.60 37.75
CA LYS A 362 -28.29 -6.45 37.70
C LYS A 362 -28.01 -7.96 37.77
N LYS A 363 -26.80 -8.40 37.40
CA LYS A 363 -26.38 -9.81 37.47
C LYS A 363 -25.79 -10.20 38.83
N THR A 364 -25.39 -9.22 39.63
CA THR A 364 -24.75 -9.39 40.95
C THR A 364 -25.68 -9.09 42.12
N ALA A 365 -26.83 -8.45 41.86
CA ALA A 365 -27.98 -8.37 42.75
C ALA A 365 -28.92 -9.56 42.51
#